data_AF-K9UCP9-F1
#
_entry.id   AF-K9UCP9-F1
#
_cell.length_a   1.000
_cell.length_b   1.000
_cell.length_c   1.000
_cell.angle_alpha   90.00
_cell.angle_beta   90.00
_cell.angle_gamma   90.00
#
_symmetry.space_group_name_H-M   'P 1'
#
loop_
_entity.id
_entity.type
_entity.pdbx_description
1 polymer ?
#
loop_
_entity_poly.entity_id
_entity_poly.type
_entity_poly.pdbx_seq_one_letter_code
_entity_poly.pdbx_strand_id
1 'polypeptide(L)'
;MISSLIVAQVLVPIALIVWLAIAPPRSLLGVLLQALVTIVALLAIARMGIWIFPPWWMPYCYGLLFLMALVMVWQRPKPLRRMPSSWLGWITIIGFVAVGVFVGNEAIGSWIGQFPPAIPAVDLAFPLRDGDYLLVNGGNDIRINAHLKLLDESVPRFRAYRGSSYGVDIVKIDPFGLRANGIVPSDLAAYQIYGQPVLAPCAGKILQAIDGLPDMQIPQIDSVNRSGNHVILRCLEVSFRR
;
A
#
# COMPACT_ATOMS: atom_id res chain seq x y z
N MET A 1 -6.68 -9.75 -8.75
CA MET A 1 -6.37 -8.59 -7.88
C MET A 1 -6.41 -8.95 -6.40
N ILE A 2 -7.49 -9.50 -5.83
CA ILE A 2 -7.51 -9.89 -4.40
C ILE A 2 -6.47 -10.97 -4.08
N SER A 3 -6.31 -11.99 -4.92
CA SER A 3 -5.34 -13.07 -4.66
C SER A 3 -3.90 -12.55 -4.51
N SER A 4 -3.49 -11.59 -5.35
CA SER A 4 -2.16 -10.97 -5.23
C SER A 4 -2.00 -10.15 -3.96
N LEU A 5 -3.06 -9.49 -3.49
CA LEU A 5 -3.04 -8.77 -2.21
C LEU A 5 -2.93 -9.75 -1.03
N ILE A 6 -3.67 -10.85 -1.04
CA ILE A 6 -3.57 -11.90 0.00
C ILE A 6 -2.16 -12.48 0.05
N VAL A 7 -1.58 -12.81 -1.10
CA VAL A 7 -0.20 -13.33 -1.13
C VAL A 7 0.79 -12.31 -0.57
N ALA A 8 0.76 -11.07 -1.07
CA ALA A 8 1.74 -10.05 -0.70
C ALA A 8 1.57 -9.51 0.72
N GLN A 9 0.34 -9.35 1.21
CA GLN A 9 0.04 -8.70 2.50
C GLN A 9 -0.27 -9.68 3.63
N VAL A 10 -0.44 -10.98 3.33
CA VAL A 10 -0.70 -12.03 4.35
C VAL A 10 0.32 -13.13 4.29
N LEU A 11 0.41 -13.86 3.17
CA LEU A 11 1.23 -15.06 3.10
C LEU A 11 2.73 -14.75 3.20
N VAL A 12 3.21 -13.71 2.51
CA VAL A 12 4.63 -13.32 2.54
C VAL A 12 5.07 -12.88 3.95
N PRO A 13 4.40 -11.93 4.64
CA PRO A 13 4.74 -11.57 6.02
C PRO A 13 4.79 -12.76 6.97
N ILE A 14 3.76 -13.62 6.93
CA ILE A 14 3.68 -14.81 7.80
C ILE A 14 4.82 -15.77 7.47
N ALA A 15 5.09 -16.05 6.19
CA ALA A 15 6.16 -16.94 5.77
C ALA A 15 7.54 -16.45 6.23
N LEU A 16 7.83 -15.15 6.12
CA LEU A 16 9.11 -14.57 6.58
C LEU A 16 9.28 -14.74 8.10
N ILE A 17 8.23 -14.43 8.88
CA ILE A 17 8.25 -14.53 10.34
C ILE A 17 8.39 -15.99 10.78
N VAL A 18 7.59 -16.89 10.19
CA VAL A 18 7.61 -18.33 10.48
C VAL A 18 8.97 -18.94 10.10
N TRP A 19 9.54 -18.54 8.97
CA TRP A 19 10.86 -19.01 8.55
C TRP A 19 11.94 -18.61 9.56
N LEU A 20 11.95 -17.36 10.03
CA LEU A 20 12.86 -16.91 11.08
C LEU A 20 12.65 -17.70 12.39
N ALA A 21 11.40 -17.92 12.78
CA ALA A 21 11.06 -18.60 14.03
C ALA A 21 11.43 -20.09 14.04
N ILE A 22 11.24 -20.80 12.92
CA ILE A 22 11.34 -22.27 12.84
C ILE A 22 12.70 -22.73 12.30
N ALA A 23 13.18 -22.11 11.22
CA ALA A 23 14.38 -22.53 10.51
C ALA A 23 15.39 -21.38 10.27
N PRO A 24 15.85 -20.71 11.35
CA PRO A 24 16.88 -19.69 11.25
C PRO A 24 18.23 -20.29 10.80
N PRO A 25 19.09 -19.50 10.15
CA PRO A 25 20.46 -19.87 9.82
C PRO A 25 21.26 -20.38 11.02
N ARG A 26 22.26 -21.21 10.75
CA ARG A 26 23.15 -21.77 11.77
C ARG A 26 24.30 -20.85 12.19
N SER A 27 24.35 -19.62 11.66
CA SER A 27 25.36 -18.62 11.98
C SER A 27 24.74 -17.35 12.53
N LEU A 28 25.43 -16.67 13.46
CA LEU A 28 24.98 -15.41 14.05
C LEU A 28 24.76 -14.34 12.97
N LEU A 29 25.72 -14.18 12.04
CA LEU A 29 25.57 -13.27 10.91
C LEU A 29 24.31 -13.57 10.08
N GLY A 30 24.04 -14.86 9.82
CA GLY A 30 22.87 -15.26 9.05
C GLY A 30 21.56 -14.95 9.78
N VAL A 31 21.49 -15.20 11.09
CA VAL A 31 20.31 -14.88 11.91
C VAL A 31 20.07 -13.38 11.95
N LEU A 32 21.12 -12.58 12.18
CA LEU A 32 21.01 -11.12 12.20
C LEU A 32 20.56 -10.55 10.86
N LEU A 33 21.14 -11.05 9.76
CA LEU A 33 20.73 -10.63 8.41
C LEU A 33 19.30 -11.06 8.08
N GLN A 34 18.90 -12.30 8.41
CA GLN A 34 17.52 -12.74 8.18
C GLN A 34 16.54 -11.88 8.99
N ALA A 35 16.83 -11.61 10.26
CA ALA A 35 16.01 -10.75 11.11
C ALA A 35 15.90 -9.33 10.54
N LEU A 36 17.03 -8.74 10.12
CA LEU A 36 17.08 -7.42 9.49
C LEU A 36 16.27 -7.37 8.20
N VAL A 37 16.49 -8.33 7.29
CA VAL A 37 15.76 -8.41 6.02
C VAL A 37 14.27 -8.62 6.28
N THR A 38 13.91 -9.45 7.26
CA THR A 38 12.51 -9.67 7.64
C THR A 38 11.86 -8.39 8.12
N ILE A 39 12.46 -7.66 9.08
CA ILE A 39 11.85 -6.41 9.56
C ILE A 39 11.78 -5.34 8.48
N VAL A 40 12.81 -5.19 7.64
CA VAL A 40 12.79 -4.24 6.52
C VAL A 40 11.70 -4.61 5.51
N ALA A 41 11.56 -5.90 5.18
CA ALA A 41 10.49 -6.36 4.30
C ALA A 41 9.10 -6.14 4.91
N LEU A 42 8.92 -6.40 6.21
CA LEU A 42 7.66 -6.11 6.91
C LEU A 42 7.33 -4.62 6.90
N LEU A 43 8.31 -3.74 7.09
CA LEU A 43 8.13 -2.29 6.99
C LEU A 43 7.79 -1.85 5.56
N ALA A 44 8.47 -2.40 4.56
CA ALA A 44 8.18 -2.14 3.15
C ALA A 44 6.72 -2.53 2.83
N ILE A 45 6.31 -3.75 3.22
CA ILE A 45 4.94 -4.23 3.05
C ILE A 45 3.95 -3.35 3.82
N ALA A 46 4.24 -3.00 5.07
CA ALA A 46 3.43 -2.09 5.89
C ALA A 46 3.13 -0.75 5.18
N ARG A 47 4.08 -0.21 4.42
CA ARG A 47 3.93 1.07 3.72
C ARG A 47 3.30 0.98 2.34
N MET A 48 3.59 -0.08 1.59
CA MET A 48 3.05 -0.29 0.25
C MET A 48 1.71 -1.03 0.24
N GLY A 49 1.33 -1.64 1.38
CA GLY A 49 0.09 -2.36 1.53
C GLY A 49 -1.11 -1.42 1.38
N ILE A 50 -2.12 -1.92 0.68
CA ILE A 50 -3.40 -1.23 0.48
C ILE A 50 -4.27 -1.29 1.75
N TRP A 51 -4.11 -2.34 2.56
CA TRP A 51 -4.80 -2.54 3.85
C TRP A 51 -6.34 -2.51 3.81
N ILE A 52 -6.93 -2.76 2.64
CA ILE A 52 -8.35 -3.04 2.46
C ILE A 52 -8.72 -4.40 3.06
N PHE A 53 -7.85 -5.39 2.85
CA PHE A 53 -7.94 -6.73 3.40
C PHE A 53 -6.54 -7.37 3.31
N PRO A 54 -5.86 -7.62 4.44
CA PRO A 54 -6.29 -7.44 5.83
C PRO A 54 -6.40 -5.96 6.25
N PRO A 55 -6.98 -5.62 7.41
CA PRO A 55 -7.15 -4.23 7.87
C PRO A 55 -5.83 -3.50 8.17
N TRP A 56 -5.90 -2.18 8.31
CA TRP A 56 -4.76 -1.27 8.55
C TRP A 56 -3.93 -1.59 9.79
N TRP A 57 -4.49 -2.29 10.78
CA TRP A 57 -3.78 -2.64 12.01
C TRP A 57 -2.95 -3.93 11.89
N MET A 58 -3.10 -4.70 10.80
CA MET A 58 -2.40 -5.97 10.60
C MET A 58 -0.85 -5.87 10.64
N PRO A 59 -0.21 -4.81 10.12
CA PRO A 59 1.23 -4.62 10.29
C PRO A 59 1.72 -4.63 11.74
N TYR A 60 0.91 -4.14 12.68
CA TYR A 60 1.27 -4.17 14.10
C TYR A 60 1.24 -5.60 14.65
N CYS A 61 0.29 -6.42 14.22
CA CYS A 61 0.26 -7.85 14.54
C CYS A 61 1.51 -8.57 13.99
N TYR A 62 1.93 -8.25 12.77
CA TYR A 62 3.19 -8.79 12.22
C TYR A 62 4.41 -8.35 13.03
N GLY A 63 4.45 -7.10 13.49
CA GLY A 63 5.49 -6.62 14.40
C GLY A 63 5.55 -7.43 15.70
N LEU A 64 4.41 -7.69 16.33
CA LEU A 64 4.33 -8.52 17.53
C LEU A 64 4.81 -9.96 17.28
N LEU A 65 4.33 -10.59 16.20
CA LEU A 65 4.73 -11.94 15.82
C LEU A 65 6.23 -12.02 15.49
N PHE A 66 6.80 -10.99 14.86
CA PHE A 66 8.23 -10.88 14.62
C PHE A 66 9.02 -10.81 15.93
N LEU A 67 8.58 -10.01 16.90
CA LEU A 67 9.21 -9.95 18.23
C LEU A 67 9.16 -11.32 18.93
N MET A 68 8.02 -12.01 18.86
CA MET A 68 7.90 -13.38 19.38
C MET A 68 8.87 -14.34 18.69
N ALA A 69 9.01 -14.26 17.36
CA ALA A 69 9.97 -15.05 16.61
C ALA A 69 11.42 -14.79 17.06
N LEU A 70 11.80 -13.53 17.32
CA LEU A 70 13.12 -13.20 17.86
C LEU A 70 13.36 -13.83 19.24
N VAL A 71 12.38 -13.77 20.13
CA VAL A 71 12.45 -14.42 21.46
C VAL A 71 12.63 -15.93 21.30
N MET A 72 11.86 -16.56 20.42
CA MET A 72 11.98 -18.01 20.14
C MET A 72 13.36 -18.37 19.61
N VAL A 73 13.96 -17.55 18.74
CA VAL A 73 15.32 -17.75 18.24
C VAL A 73 16.36 -17.58 19.35
N TRP A 74 16.22 -16.55 20.19
CA TRP A 74 17.11 -16.27 21.31
C TRP A 74 17.13 -17.39 22.36
N GLN A 75 15.99 -18.01 22.61
CA GLN A 75 15.86 -19.11 23.57
C GLN A 75 16.44 -20.45 23.07
N ARG A 76 16.90 -20.55 21.82
CA ARG A 76 17.39 -21.82 21.28
C ARG A 76 18.73 -22.22 21.92
N PRO A 77 18.85 -23.43 22.49
CA PRO A 77 20.06 -23.89 23.14
C PRO A 77 21.11 -24.35 22.10
N LYS A 78 21.74 -23.43 21.36
CA LYS A 78 22.84 -23.77 20.43
C LYS A 78 23.87 -22.63 20.36
N PRO A 79 25.17 -22.90 20.57
CA PRO A 79 26.19 -21.92 20.26
C PRO A 79 26.22 -21.68 18.74
N LEU A 80 25.73 -20.51 18.32
CA LEU A 80 25.78 -20.09 16.93
C LEU A 80 27.24 -19.79 16.56
N ARG A 81 27.72 -20.40 15.45
CA ARG A 81 29.00 -19.96 14.85
C ARG A 81 28.86 -18.51 14.41
N ARG A 82 29.86 -17.67 14.61
CA ARG A 82 29.78 -16.25 14.20
C ARG A 82 29.53 -16.11 12.68
N MET A 83 30.25 -16.91 11.89
CA MET A 83 30.22 -16.90 10.43
C MET A 83 29.68 -18.21 9.84
N PRO A 84 29.15 -18.20 8.60
CA PRO A 84 28.83 -19.41 7.86
C PRO A 84 30.09 -20.28 7.67
N SER A 85 29.91 -21.59 7.62
CA SER A 85 31.02 -22.55 7.45
C SER A 85 30.87 -23.44 6.21
N SER A 86 29.80 -23.26 5.44
CA SER A 86 29.55 -23.96 4.19
C SER A 86 29.34 -22.95 3.07
N TRP A 87 29.64 -23.36 1.84
CA TRP A 87 29.36 -22.56 0.64
C TRP A 87 27.87 -22.23 0.52
N LEU A 88 26.98 -23.19 0.84
CA LEU A 88 25.53 -22.97 0.91
C LEU A 88 25.18 -21.85 1.90
N GLY A 89 25.85 -21.80 3.05
CA GLY A 89 25.66 -20.74 4.03
C GLY A 89 26.03 -19.36 3.48
N TRP A 90 27.13 -19.26 2.72
CA TRP A 90 27.51 -18.02 2.04
C TRP A 90 26.53 -17.62 0.92
N ILE A 91 26.01 -18.58 0.16
CA ILE A 91 24.94 -18.31 -0.82
C ILE A 91 23.71 -17.74 -0.12
N THR A 92 23.32 -18.30 1.04
CA THR A 92 22.21 -17.75 1.83
C THR A 92 22.49 -16.30 2.26
N ILE A 93 23.71 -15.99 2.70
CA ILE A 93 24.11 -14.61 3.05
C ILE A 93 23.98 -13.67 1.85
N ILE A 94 24.54 -14.06 0.70
CA ILE A 94 24.45 -13.26 -0.54
C ILE A 94 22.98 -13.04 -0.93
N GLY A 95 22.16 -14.09 -0.83
CA GLY A 95 20.72 -14.00 -1.05
C GLY A 95 20.03 -13.00 -0.12
N PHE A 96 20.32 -13.05 1.19
CA PHE A 96 19.79 -12.07 2.15
C PHE A 96 20.25 -10.66 1.85
N VAL A 97 21.51 -10.45 1.47
CA VAL A 97 22.00 -9.12 1.12
C VAL A 97 21.29 -8.61 -0.14
N ALA A 98 21.17 -9.42 -1.19
CA ALA A 98 20.50 -9.04 -2.43
C ALA A 98 19.01 -8.70 -2.19
N VAL A 99 18.30 -9.57 -1.47
CA VAL A 99 16.90 -9.32 -1.10
C VAL A 99 16.81 -8.10 -0.19
N GLY A 100 17.70 -7.96 0.78
CA GLY A 100 17.75 -6.83 1.71
C GLY A 100 17.94 -5.49 1.02
N VAL A 101 18.83 -5.41 0.03
CA VAL A 101 19.02 -4.22 -0.81
C VAL A 101 17.75 -3.91 -1.58
N PHE A 102 17.12 -4.92 -2.20
CA PHE A 102 15.87 -4.75 -2.93
C PHE A 102 14.74 -4.24 -2.02
N VAL A 103 14.44 -4.93 -0.90
CA VAL A 103 13.36 -4.50 0.00
C VAL A 103 13.69 -3.20 0.73
N GLY A 104 14.97 -2.91 0.96
CA GLY A 104 15.43 -1.64 1.52
C GLY A 104 15.15 -0.47 0.58
N ASN A 105 15.40 -0.65 -0.72
CA ASN A 105 15.04 0.34 -1.74
C ASN A 105 13.52 0.59 -1.76
N GLU A 106 12.71 -0.46 -1.69
CA GLU A 106 11.26 -0.33 -1.66
C GLU A 106 10.75 0.36 -0.39
N ALA A 107 11.33 0.06 0.78
CA ALA A 107 11.01 0.71 2.04
C ALA A 107 11.36 2.21 2.02
N ILE A 108 12.54 2.57 1.52
CA ILE A 108 12.99 3.96 1.44
C ILE A 108 12.15 4.74 0.43
N GLY A 109 11.92 4.19 -0.77
CA GLY A 109 11.11 4.82 -1.80
C GLY A 109 9.68 5.07 -1.35
N SER A 110 9.03 4.07 -0.75
CA SER A 110 7.68 4.22 -0.19
C SER A 110 7.62 5.18 0.99
N TRP A 111 8.66 5.28 1.82
CA TRP A 111 8.74 6.28 2.89
C TRP A 111 8.82 7.72 2.34
N ILE A 112 9.76 7.97 1.41
CA ILE A 112 9.96 9.29 0.82
C ILE A 112 8.72 9.73 0.05
N GLY A 113 8.07 8.80 -0.67
CA GLY A 113 6.88 9.09 -1.47
C GLY A 113 5.68 9.64 -0.69
N GLN A 114 5.63 9.46 0.64
CA GLN A 114 4.56 10.01 1.48
C GLN A 114 4.67 11.52 1.70
N PHE A 115 5.87 12.08 1.51
CA PHE A 115 6.09 13.50 1.70
C PHE A 115 5.80 14.25 0.40
N PRO A 116 5.13 15.41 0.49
CA PRO A 116 4.89 16.22 -0.69
C PRO A 116 6.24 16.69 -1.27
N PRO A 117 6.38 16.74 -2.60
CA PRO A 117 7.54 17.35 -3.23
C PRO A 117 7.63 18.84 -2.85
N ALA A 118 8.85 19.38 -2.84
CA ALA A 118 9.12 20.80 -2.56
C ALA A 118 8.73 21.71 -3.75
N ILE A 119 7.51 21.55 -4.24
CA ILE A 119 6.89 22.36 -5.28
C ILE A 119 5.61 23.00 -4.73
N PRO A 120 5.17 24.13 -5.28
CA PRO A 120 3.89 24.71 -4.90
C PRO A 120 2.75 23.70 -5.11
N ALA A 121 2.09 23.34 -4.01
CA ALA A 121 0.95 22.44 -4.03
C ALA A 121 -0.35 23.22 -3.79
N VAL A 122 -1.40 22.86 -4.51
CA VAL A 122 -2.76 23.37 -4.32
C VAL A 122 -3.30 22.83 -3.00
N ASP A 123 -3.70 23.70 -2.08
CA ASP A 123 -4.39 23.27 -0.86
C ASP A 123 -5.86 23.00 -1.17
N LEU A 124 -6.28 21.74 -0.99
CA LEU A 124 -7.62 21.26 -1.28
C LEU A 124 -8.24 20.71 0.01
N ALA A 125 -9.49 21.09 0.27
CA ALA A 125 -10.25 20.50 1.37
C ALA A 125 -10.53 19.02 1.09
N PHE A 126 -10.49 18.21 2.13
CA PHE A 126 -10.86 16.79 2.01
C PHE A 126 -12.35 16.67 1.61
N PRO A 127 -12.68 15.91 0.54
CA PRO A 127 -14.01 15.98 -0.08
C PRO A 127 -15.07 15.12 0.61
N LEU A 128 -14.72 14.32 1.62
CA LEU A 128 -15.64 13.46 2.35
C LEU A 128 -15.79 13.95 3.80
N ARG A 129 -16.94 13.73 4.41
CA ARG A 129 -17.22 14.09 5.81
C ARG A 129 -17.51 12.85 6.64
N ASP A 130 -17.41 13.00 7.97
CA ASP A 130 -17.93 12.07 8.96
C ASP A 130 -17.46 10.62 8.82
N GLY A 131 -16.44 10.24 9.59
CA GLY A 131 -15.93 8.88 9.69
C GLY A 131 -14.44 8.77 9.34
N ASP A 132 -13.97 7.52 9.33
CA ASP A 132 -12.58 7.18 9.10
C ASP A 132 -12.36 6.70 7.66
N TYR A 133 -11.24 7.11 7.08
CA TYR A 133 -10.91 6.86 5.68
C TYR A 133 -9.48 6.35 5.55
N LEU A 134 -9.27 5.38 4.66
CA LEU A 134 -7.95 4.96 4.21
C LEU A 134 -7.65 5.56 2.83
N LEU A 135 -6.44 6.07 2.69
CA LEU A 135 -5.86 6.46 1.42
C LEU A 135 -5.13 5.25 0.83
N VAL A 136 -5.70 4.65 -0.21
CA VAL A 136 -5.24 3.40 -0.81
C VAL A 136 -4.19 3.64 -1.89
N ASN A 137 -4.42 4.65 -2.72
CA ASN A 137 -3.43 5.20 -3.62
C ASN A 137 -3.31 6.69 -3.31
N GLY A 138 -2.10 7.12 -2.96
CA GLY A 138 -1.84 8.52 -2.65
C GLY A 138 -0.40 8.73 -2.23
N GLY A 139 0.13 9.89 -2.58
CA GLY A 139 1.55 10.21 -2.46
C GLY A 139 2.21 10.43 -3.82
N ASN A 140 3.50 10.71 -3.77
CA ASN A 140 4.31 11.17 -4.90
C ASN A 140 5.26 10.10 -5.47
N ASP A 141 5.10 8.83 -5.07
CA ASP A 141 5.87 7.71 -5.63
C ASP A 141 4.95 6.59 -6.11
N ILE A 142 5.32 5.96 -7.23
CA ILE A 142 4.55 4.90 -7.89
C ILE A 142 4.28 3.69 -6.97
N ARG A 143 5.12 3.46 -5.96
CA ARG A 143 4.98 2.36 -4.99
C ARG A 143 3.74 2.48 -4.09
N ILE A 144 3.28 3.71 -3.86
CA ILE A 144 2.14 4.02 -2.98
C ILE A 144 1.02 4.78 -3.71
N ASN A 145 1.26 5.19 -4.96
CA ASN A 145 0.27 5.80 -5.82
C ASN A 145 0.37 5.28 -7.25
N ALA A 146 -0.43 4.26 -7.58
CA ALA A 146 -0.44 3.64 -8.90
C ALA A 146 -0.88 4.60 -10.03
N HIS A 147 -1.57 5.70 -9.72
CA HIS A 147 -2.01 6.69 -10.70
C HIS A 147 -0.85 7.37 -11.42
N LEU A 148 0.31 7.49 -10.77
CA LEU A 148 1.51 8.08 -11.36
C LEU A 148 2.00 7.32 -12.61
N LYS A 149 1.56 6.07 -12.80
CA LYS A 149 1.82 5.30 -14.02
C LYS A 149 1.32 6.01 -15.29
N LEU A 150 0.29 6.84 -15.16
CA LEU A 150 -0.29 7.60 -16.27
C LEU A 150 0.65 8.70 -16.80
N LEU A 151 1.72 9.04 -16.05
CA LEU A 151 2.77 9.94 -16.52
C LEU A 151 3.71 9.30 -17.55
N ASP A 152 3.76 7.96 -17.64
CA ASP A 152 4.64 7.25 -18.56
C ASP A 152 4.30 7.57 -20.03
N GLU A 153 5.18 8.33 -20.68
CA GLU A 153 5.03 8.79 -22.06
C GLU A 153 5.21 7.66 -23.08
N SER A 154 5.89 6.58 -22.69
CA SER A 154 6.19 5.46 -23.58
C SER A 154 4.96 4.63 -23.94
N VAL A 155 3.85 4.82 -23.22
CA VAL A 155 2.60 4.08 -23.40
C VAL A 155 1.52 5.02 -23.97
N PRO A 156 1.26 4.99 -25.30
CA PRO A 156 0.39 5.98 -25.95
C PRO A 156 -1.02 6.12 -25.37
N ARG A 157 -1.60 5.02 -24.88
CA ARG A 157 -2.95 5.01 -24.29
C ARG A 157 -3.08 5.81 -23.00
N PHE A 158 -1.99 6.08 -22.28
CA PHE A 158 -2.04 6.85 -21.03
C PHE A 158 -2.25 8.34 -21.25
N ARG A 159 -1.89 8.87 -22.44
CA ARG A 159 -2.06 10.29 -22.78
C ARG A 159 -3.50 10.77 -22.59
N ALA A 160 -4.49 9.94 -22.95
CA ALA A 160 -5.91 10.27 -22.81
C ALA A 160 -6.37 10.40 -21.34
N TYR A 161 -5.63 9.84 -20.39
CA TYR A 161 -6.01 9.76 -18.97
C TYR A 161 -5.04 10.50 -18.04
N ARG A 162 -4.11 11.29 -18.60
CA ARG A 162 -3.08 11.99 -17.81
C ARG A 162 -3.63 12.91 -16.72
N GLY A 163 -4.84 13.45 -16.88
CA GLY A 163 -5.49 14.28 -15.86
C GLY A 163 -5.66 13.56 -14.52
N SER A 164 -5.69 12.23 -14.51
CA SER A 164 -5.84 11.42 -13.31
C SER A 164 -4.52 10.97 -12.69
N SER A 165 -3.36 11.41 -13.22
CA SER A 165 -2.04 10.89 -12.78
C SER A 165 -1.72 11.17 -11.30
N TYR A 166 -2.31 12.22 -10.74
CA TYR A 166 -2.18 12.59 -9.32
C TYR A 166 -3.45 12.25 -8.53
N GLY A 167 -4.24 11.30 -9.05
CA GLY A 167 -5.45 10.82 -8.41
C GLY A 167 -5.15 10.21 -7.04
N VAL A 168 -6.19 10.22 -6.19
CA VAL A 168 -6.19 9.58 -4.88
C VAL A 168 -7.35 8.61 -4.79
N ASP A 169 -7.08 7.40 -4.32
CA ASP A 169 -8.13 6.42 -4.05
C ASP A 169 -8.44 6.44 -2.55
N ILE A 170 -9.67 6.80 -2.20
CA ILE A 170 -10.11 6.93 -0.81
C ILE A 170 -11.17 5.87 -0.55
N VAL A 171 -11.03 5.14 0.56
CA VAL A 171 -12.04 4.17 1.00
C VAL A 171 -12.49 4.52 2.42
N LYS A 172 -13.81 4.51 2.66
CA LYS A 172 -14.36 4.62 4.01
C LYS A 172 -14.20 3.28 4.73
N ILE A 173 -13.89 3.33 6.01
CA ILE A 173 -13.77 2.15 6.86
C ILE A 173 -14.68 2.26 8.08
N ASP A 174 -15.04 1.10 8.62
CA ASP A 174 -15.68 1.00 9.92
C ASP A 174 -14.65 1.09 11.06
N PRO A 175 -15.08 1.11 12.34
CA PRO A 175 -14.16 1.15 13.48
C PRO A 175 -13.18 -0.02 13.59
N PHE A 176 -13.43 -1.14 12.90
CA PHE A 176 -12.52 -2.29 12.84
C PHE A 176 -11.52 -2.20 11.68
N GLY A 177 -11.61 -1.16 10.85
CA GLY A 177 -10.77 -0.94 9.69
C GLY A 177 -11.25 -1.69 8.44
N LEU A 178 -12.50 -2.14 8.40
CA LEU A 178 -13.07 -2.85 7.26
C LEU A 178 -13.82 -1.89 6.34
N ARG A 179 -13.54 -1.96 5.03
CA ARG A 179 -14.24 -1.14 4.02
C ARG A 179 -15.65 -1.62 3.68
N ALA A 180 -15.97 -2.87 4.04
CA ALA A 180 -17.20 -3.54 3.62
C ALA A 180 -17.54 -4.74 4.51
N ASN A 181 -18.79 -5.17 4.47
CA ASN A 181 -19.21 -6.46 5.03
C ASN A 181 -18.82 -7.61 4.08
N GLY A 182 -17.58 -8.10 4.23
CA GLY A 182 -17.00 -9.15 3.40
C GLY A 182 -15.77 -8.70 2.63
N ILE A 183 -15.11 -9.63 1.93
CA ILE A 183 -13.85 -9.34 1.22
C ILE A 183 -14.11 -8.60 -0.11
N VAL A 184 -15.07 -9.13 -0.90
CA VAL A 184 -15.46 -8.63 -2.21
C VAL A 184 -16.96 -8.85 -2.43
N PRO A 185 -17.85 -8.26 -1.60
CA PRO A 185 -19.28 -8.36 -1.84
C PRO A 185 -19.63 -7.75 -3.21
N SER A 186 -20.57 -8.38 -3.92
CA SER A 186 -21.07 -7.88 -5.20
C SER A 186 -22.05 -6.72 -5.03
N ASP A 187 -22.74 -6.67 -3.89
CA ASP A 187 -23.65 -5.61 -3.50
C ASP A 187 -22.88 -4.36 -3.05
N LEU A 188 -23.22 -3.22 -3.67
CA LEU A 188 -22.61 -1.93 -3.38
C LEU A 188 -22.98 -1.42 -1.99
N ALA A 189 -24.18 -1.71 -1.50
CA ALA A 189 -24.63 -1.29 -0.18
C ALA A 189 -23.84 -1.96 0.96
N ALA A 190 -23.08 -3.02 0.68
CA ALA A 190 -22.18 -3.63 1.64
C ALA A 190 -20.91 -2.80 1.91
N TYR A 191 -20.62 -1.78 1.09
CA TYR A 191 -19.44 -0.92 1.21
C TYR A 191 -19.73 0.34 2.01
N GLN A 192 -18.85 0.66 2.97
CA GLN A 192 -19.02 1.82 3.85
C GLN A 192 -19.08 3.15 3.07
N ILE A 193 -18.37 3.23 1.93
CA ILE A 193 -18.30 4.45 1.12
C ILE A 193 -19.52 4.65 0.20
N TYR A 194 -20.34 3.61 -0.01
CA TYR A 194 -21.46 3.71 -0.93
C TYR A 194 -22.53 4.69 -0.42
N GLY A 195 -23.05 5.52 -1.33
CA GLY A 195 -24.03 6.56 -1.02
C GLY A 195 -23.49 7.75 -0.20
N GLN A 196 -22.19 7.81 0.09
CA GLN A 196 -21.62 8.93 0.84
C GLN A 196 -21.54 10.20 -0.02
N PRO A 197 -21.87 11.38 0.54
CA PRO A 197 -21.78 12.63 -0.20
C PRO A 197 -20.33 13.00 -0.49
N VAL A 198 -20.06 13.42 -1.72
CA VAL A 198 -18.77 13.99 -2.15
C VAL A 198 -18.94 15.49 -2.30
N LEU A 199 -18.15 16.24 -1.54
CA LEU A 199 -18.19 17.70 -1.51
C LEU A 199 -17.09 18.30 -2.39
N ALA A 200 -17.36 19.49 -2.90
CA ALA A 200 -16.34 20.24 -3.64
C ALA A 200 -15.15 20.56 -2.71
N PRO A 201 -13.91 20.23 -3.12
CA PRO A 201 -12.71 20.45 -2.31
C PRO A 201 -12.26 21.92 -2.28
N CYS A 202 -12.87 22.78 -3.10
CA CYS A 202 -12.57 24.22 -3.17
C CYS A 202 -13.78 24.98 -3.73
N ALA A 203 -13.83 26.29 -3.52
CA ALA A 203 -14.75 27.17 -4.23
C ALA A 203 -14.31 27.29 -5.70
N GLY A 204 -15.25 27.09 -6.62
CA GLY A 204 -14.90 26.93 -8.03
C GLY A 204 -16.08 26.98 -8.99
N LYS A 205 -15.77 26.85 -10.28
CA LYS A 205 -16.74 26.68 -11.35
C LYS A 205 -16.73 25.24 -11.83
N ILE A 206 -17.90 24.61 -11.88
CA ILE A 206 -18.06 23.30 -12.55
C ILE A 206 -17.83 23.50 -14.05
N LEU A 207 -16.85 22.78 -14.60
CA LEU A 207 -16.54 22.77 -16.03
C LEU A 207 -17.28 21.64 -16.74
N GLN A 208 -17.47 20.51 -16.06
CA GLN A 208 -18.16 19.34 -16.59
C GLN A 208 -18.80 18.57 -15.43
N ALA A 209 -19.99 18.03 -15.67
CA ALA A 209 -20.63 17.03 -14.82
C ALA A 209 -21.18 15.95 -15.74
N ILE A 210 -20.77 14.70 -15.51
CA ILE A 210 -21.25 13.51 -16.21
C ILE A 210 -21.93 12.62 -15.19
N ASP A 211 -23.18 12.29 -15.43
CA ASP A 211 -24.04 11.46 -14.59
C ASP A 211 -24.83 10.45 -15.43
N GLY A 212 -25.71 9.68 -14.77
CA GLY A 212 -26.64 8.75 -15.43
C GLY A 212 -26.03 7.42 -15.87
N LEU A 213 -24.72 7.19 -15.71
CA LEU A 213 -24.15 5.85 -15.92
C LEU A 213 -24.61 4.92 -14.79
N PRO A 214 -24.99 3.67 -15.11
CA PRO A 214 -25.48 2.73 -14.12
C PRO A 214 -24.38 2.31 -13.15
N ASP A 215 -24.78 2.04 -11.92
CA ASP A 215 -23.92 1.43 -10.91
C ASP A 215 -23.46 0.04 -11.35
N MET A 216 -22.15 -0.21 -11.28
CA MET A 216 -21.56 -1.49 -11.66
C MET A 216 -21.53 -2.46 -10.48
N GLN A 217 -21.97 -3.70 -10.68
CA GLN A 217 -21.78 -4.75 -9.67
C GLN A 217 -20.30 -5.11 -9.55
N ILE A 218 -19.77 -5.19 -8.34
CA ILE A 218 -18.36 -5.56 -8.14
C ILE A 218 -18.18 -7.05 -8.49
N PRO A 219 -17.14 -7.44 -9.26
CA PRO A 219 -15.97 -6.67 -9.71
C PRO A 219 -16.03 -6.24 -11.20
N GLN A 220 -17.22 -6.02 -11.76
CA GLN A 220 -17.36 -5.58 -13.14
C GLN A 220 -16.83 -4.15 -13.32
N ILE A 221 -16.20 -3.90 -14.48
CA ILE A 221 -15.56 -2.61 -14.80
C ILE A 221 -16.07 -2.17 -16.17
N ASP A 222 -16.51 -0.92 -16.29
CA ASP A 222 -16.77 -0.32 -17.60
C ASP A 222 -15.44 0.08 -18.25
N SER A 223 -15.01 -0.72 -19.23
CA SER A 223 -13.76 -0.49 -19.96
C SER A 223 -13.84 0.63 -21.00
N VAL A 224 -15.06 1.04 -21.36
CA VAL A 224 -15.38 2.08 -22.35
C VAL A 224 -15.46 3.43 -21.64
N ASN A 225 -16.32 3.56 -20.62
CA ASN A 225 -16.49 4.80 -19.84
C ASN A 225 -15.68 4.77 -18.53
N ARG A 226 -14.36 4.68 -18.64
CA ARG A 226 -13.47 4.46 -17.48
C ARG A 226 -13.53 5.53 -16.40
N SER A 227 -13.86 6.77 -16.76
CA SER A 227 -14.00 7.87 -15.79
C SER A 227 -15.30 7.78 -14.97
N GLY A 228 -16.26 6.96 -15.41
CA GLY A 228 -17.57 6.83 -14.76
C GLY A 228 -18.33 8.15 -14.62
N ASN A 229 -19.27 8.19 -13.68
CA ASN A 229 -19.93 9.42 -13.25
C ASN A 229 -18.89 10.31 -12.54
N HIS A 230 -18.73 11.57 -12.96
CA HIS A 230 -17.70 12.45 -12.43
C HIS A 230 -18.02 13.93 -12.60
N VAL A 231 -17.32 14.77 -11.83
CA VAL A 231 -17.38 16.23 -11.93
C VAL A 231 -15.97 16.78 -12.11
N ILE A 232 -15.80 17.67 -13.08
CA ILE A 232 -14.58 18.46 -13.27
C ILE A 232 -14.88 19.89 -12.84
N LEU A 233 -14.09 20.41 -11.90
CA LEU A 233 -14.23 21.75 -11.37
C LEU A 233 -12.92 22.52 -11.48
N ARG A 234 -13.01 23.83 -11.66
CA ARG A 234 -11.89 24.77 -11.62
C ARG A 234 -12.00 25.63 -10.38
N CYS A 235 -11.02 25.54 -9.47
CA CYS A 235 -10.95 26.41 -8.29
C CYS A 235 -10.73 27.87 -8.71
N LEU A 236 -11.38 28.81 -8.02
CA LEU A 236 -11.29 30.26 -8.30
C LEU A 236 -10.03 30.88 -7.68
N GLU A 237 -9.69 30.48 -6.46
CA GLU A 237 -8.46 30.82 -5.77
C GLU A 237 -7.80 29.54 -5.26
N VAL A 238 -6.49 29.44 -5.48
CA VAL A 238 -5.69 28.33 -4.97
C VAL A 238 -4.70 28.90 -3.96
N SER A 239 -4.91 28.60 -2.69
CA SER A 239 -3.87 28.82 -1.68
C SER A 239 -2.79 27.76 -1.86
N PHE A 240 -1.53 28.21 -1.91
CA PHE A 240 -0.38 27.31 -1.96
C PHE A 240 0.13 27.05 -0.55
N ARG A 241 0.34 25.77 -0.20
CA ARG A 241 1.18 25.43 0.96
C ARG A 241 2.64 25.70 0.60
N ARG A 242 3.34 26.46 1.46
CA ARG A 242 4.80 26.58 1.44
C ARG A 242 5.44 25.35 2.07
#